data_AF-A0A6S7DCX3-F1
#
_entry.id   AF-A0A6S7DCX3-F1
#
_cell.length_a   1.000
_cell.length_b   1.000
_cell.length_c   1.000
_cell.angle_alpha   90.00
_cell.angle_beta   90.00
_cell.angle_gamma   90.00
#
_symmetry.space_group_name_H-M   'P 1'
#
loop_
_entity.id
_entity.type
_entity.pdbx_description
1 polymer ?
#
loop_
_entity_poly.entity_id
_entity_poly.type
_entity_poly.pdbx_seq_one_letter_code
_entity_poly.pdbx_strand_id
1 'polypeptide(L)'
;MNADDIFQAARAGDADRVRACLAAGADVSAINDYGFTALQSAAMGANEADIAANLAVLTLLIEAGSPLEYQRDGRTALYLAAEFAPSTDAVQLLIDAGARFDIEDGHGNHITVNAMMPQVQELLSSLTGVALVEPEPEPEPVKLSAAAWRAAQSRLDVLFAALTEAGLVALQDAGMTQSDGFSDCSEVFHERGGVAAGLHGFCFYTRQDRNRAKREGRLDLAFWGAPEGADADMLRVGELIVRAAEAAGLPATWNGSAGRRPTLILY
;
A
#
# COMPACT_ATOMS: atom_id res chain seq x y z
N MET A 1 12.79 -25.66 -10.11
CA MET A 1 11.73 -25.75 -9.09
C MET A 1 11.99 -27.02 -8.30
N ASN A 2 12.37 -26.89 -7.04
CA ASN A 2 12.61 -28.05 -6.19
C ASN A 2 11.26 -28.68 -5.83
N ALA A 3 11.15 -30.00 -5.92
CA ALA A 3 9.95 -30.72 -5.51
C ALA A 3 9.68 -30.58 -3.99
N ASP A 4 10.71 -30.17 -3.22
CA ASP A 4 10.71 -30.05 -1.76
C ASP A 4 10.32 -28.66 -1.21
N ASP A 5 9.78 -27.77 -2.04
CA ASP A 5 9.43 -26.42 -1.61
C ASP A 5 8.04 -26.38 -0.93
N ILE A 6 8.03 -26.54 0.40
CA ILE A 6 6.83 -26.45 1.24
C ILE A 6 6.11 -25.08 1.10
N PHE A 7 6.84 -24.00 0.81
CA PHE A 7 6.27 -22.65 0.70
C PHE A 7 5.43 -22.51 -0.57
N GLN A 8 5.94 -23.01 -1.70
CA GLN A 8 5.20 -23.02 -2.97
C GLN A 8 4.02 -23.98 -2.93
N ALA A 9 4.20 -25.15 -2.33
CA ALA A 9 3.09 -26.10 -2.12
C ALA A 9 2.00 -25.48 -1.23
N ALA A 10 2.39 -24.77 -0.17
CA ALA A 10 1.46 -24.09 0.73
C ALA A 10 0.67 -23.00 0.01
N ARG A 11 1.34 -22.12 -0.76
CA ARG A 11 0.67 -21.08 -1.55
C ARG A 11 -0.30 -21.65 -2.58
N ALA A 12 0.08 -22.74 -3.25
CA ALA A 12 -0.75 -23.38 -4.27
C ALA A 12 -1.93 -24.19 -3.71
N GLY A 13 -2.07 -24.33 -2.38
CA GLY A 13 -3.09 -25.19 -1.78
C GLY A 13 -2.83 -26.70 -1.97
N ASP A 14 -1.59 -27.10 -2.26
CA ASP A 14 -1.23 -28.51 -2.50
C ASP A 14 -0.99 -29.26 -1.18
N ALA A 15 -2.09 -29.71 -0.58
CA ALA A 15 -2.08 -30.42 0.71
C ALA A 15 -1.25 -31.71 0.69
N ASP A 16 -1.19 -32.41 -0.44
CA ASP A 16 -0.42 -33.66 -0.55
C ASP A 16 1.08 -33.39 -0.54
N ARG A 17 1.54 -32.37 -1.26
CA ARG A 17 2.95 -31.95 -1.20
C ARG A 17 3.33 -31.37 0.15
N VAL A 18 2.46 -30.57 0.78
CA VAL A 18 2.70 -30.07 2.14
C VAL A 18 2.86 -31.24 3.12
N ARG A 19 1.97 -32.24 3.06
CA ARG A 19 2.08 -33.45 3.91
C ARG A 19 3.37 -34.23 3.66
N ALA A 20 3.78 -34.37 2.39
CA ALA A 20 5.04 -35.03 2.04
C ALA A 20 6.26 -34.28 2.61
N CYS A 21 6.28 -32.94 2.51
CA CYS A 21 7.36 -32.11 3.07
C CYS A 21 7.42 -32.24 4.61
N LEU A 22 6.27 -32.16 5.28
CA LEU A 22 6.19 -32.33 6.74
C LEU A 22 6.66 -33.74 7.17
N ALA A 23 6.26 -34.79 6.44
CA ALA A 23 6.71 -36.16 6.70
C ALA A 23 8.22 -36.34 6.47
N ALA A 24 8.81 -35.56 5.56
CA ALA A 24 10.26 -35.53 5.32
C ALA A 24 11.03 -34.70 6.37
N GLY A 25 10.36 -34.12 7.36
CA GLY A 25 10.99 -33.34 8.43
C GLY A 25 11.23 -31.87 8.08
N ALA A 26 10.45 -31.30 7.16
CA ALA A 26 10.48 -29.85 6.92
C ALA A 26 10.21 -29.09 8.22
N ASP A 27 11.06 -28.10 8.51
CA ASP A 27 10.87 -27.21 9.65
C ASP A 27 9.69 -26.27 9.38
N VAL A 28 8.62 -26.46 10.14
CA VAL A 28 7.38 -25.69 10.01
C VAL A 28 7.55 -24.20 10.35
N SER A 29 8.63 -23.86 11.05
CA SER A 29 9.00 -22.48 11.41
C SER A 29 9.96 -21.81 10.43
N ALA A 30 10.44 -22.55 9.42
CA ALA A 30 11.34 -22.01 8.41
C ALA A 30 10.68 -20.88 7.61
N ILE A 31 11.53 -20.01 7.09
CA ILE A 31 11.14 -18.87 6.24
C ILE A 31 11.80 -19.03 4.87
N ASN A 32 11.10 -18.61 3.82
CA ASN A 32 11.65 -18.56 2.46
C ASN A 32 12.54 -17.32 2.25
N ASP A 33 13.10 -17.16 1.05
CA ASP A 33 13.96 -16.02 0.68
C ASP A 33 13.27 -14.65 0.78
N TYR A 34 11.93 -14.63 0.82
CA TYR A 34 11.12 -13.43 1.00
C TYR A 34 10.78 -13.15 2.48
N GLY A 35 11.20 -14.04 3.39
CA GLY A 35 10.98 -13.94 4.84
C GLY A 35 9.62 -14.45 5.32
N PHE A 36 8.89 -15.21 4.50
CA PHE A 36 7.57 -15.76 4.86
C PHE A 36 7.66 -17.22 5.30
N THR A 37 6.86 -17.58 6.31
CA THR A 37 6.62 -18.97 6.69
C THR A 37 5.74 -19.69 5.67
N ALA A 38 5.66 -21.02 5.76
CA ALA A 38 4.71 -21.81 4.97
C ALA A 38 3.26 -21.40 5.27
N LEU A 39 2.93 -21.12 6.54
CA LEU A 39 1.58 -20.69 6.94
C LEU A 39 1.19 -19.33 6.35
N GLN A 40 2.11 -18.35 6.39
CA GLN A 40 1.90 -17.07 5.71
C GLN A 40 1.78 -17.24 4.19
N SER A 41 2.54 -18.17 3.61
CA SER A 41 2.46 -18.48 2.17
C SER A 41 1.11 -19.06 1.77
N ALA A 42 0.55 -19.96 2.60
CA ALA A 42 -0.82 -20.46 2.43
C ALA A 42 -1.88 -19.37 2.57
N ALA A 43 -1.74 -18.49 3.57
CA ALA A 43 -2.67 -17.37 3.76
C ALA A 43 -2.69 -16.40 2.56
N MET A 44 -1.52 -16.11 1.97
CA MET A 44 -1.44 -15.29 0.74
C MET A 44 -2.04 -15.97 -0.50
N GLY A 45 -2.04 -17.30 -0.55
CA GLY A 45 -2.60 -18.08 -1.66
C GLY A 45 -4.11 -18.32 -1.57
N ALA A 46 -4.80 -17.73 -0.60
CA ALA A 46 -6.21 -18.03 -0.31
C ALA A 46 -7.19 -17.68 -1.46
N ASN A 47 -6.81 -16.77 -2.37
CA ASN A 47 -7.57 -16.45 -3.58
C ASN A 47 -7.01 -17.12 -4.86
N GLU A 48 -5.88 -17.82 -4.77
CA GLU A 48 -5.24 -18.51 -5.90
C GLU A 48 -5.64 -19.99 -5.96
N ALA A 49 -5.86 -20.60 -4.80
CA ALA A 49 -6.24 -22.00 -4.66
C ALA A 49 -7.76 -22.18 -4.49
N ASP A 50 -8.23 -23.41 -4.69
CA ASP A 50 -9.57 -23.80 -4.23
C ASP A 50 -9.70 -23.62 -2.71
N ILE A 51 -10.84 -23.13 -2.23
CA ILE A 51 -11.06 -22.81 -0.82
C ILE A 51 -10.82 -24.04 0.06
N ALA A 52 -11.33 -25.22 -0.33
CA ALA A 52 -11.16 -26.44 0.47
C ALA A 52 -9.69 -26.89 0.49
N ALA A 53 -8.98 -26.73 -0.63
CA ALA A 53 -7.56 -27.04 -0.73
C ALA A 53 -6.71 -26.11 0.15
N ASN A 54 -7.01 -24.80 0.13
CA ASN A 54 -6.35 -23.82 0.99
C ASN A 54 -6.57 -24.11 2.48
N LEU A 55 -7.82 -24.35 2.88
CA LEU A 55 -8.17 -24.69 4.27
C LEU A 55 -7.49 -25.99 4.73
N ALA A 56 -7.37 -26.99 3.85
CA ALA A 56 -6.65 -28.22 4.17
C ALA A 56 -5.16 -27.96 4.42
N VAL A 57 -4.52 -27.11 3.61
CA VAL A 57 -3.12 -26.70 3.82
C VAL A 57 -2.96 -25.92 5.13
N LEU A 58 -3.80 -24.91 5.38
CA LEU A 58 -3.75 -24.13 6.62
C LEU A 58 -3.88 -25.05 7.83
N THR A 59 -4.84 -25.99 7.81
CA THR A 59 -5.04 -26.98 8.87
C THR A 59 -3.80 -27.81 9.10
N LEU A 60 -3.21 -28.40 8.04
CA LEU A 60 -1.99 -29.21 8.16
C LEU A 60 -0.83 -28.44 8.79
N LEU A 61 -0.64 -27.18 8.38
CA LEU A 61 0.43 -26.33 8.88
C LEU A 61 0.20 -25.90 10.33
N ILE A 62 -1.04 -25.59 10.71
CA ILE A 62 -1.44 -25.29 12.09
C ILE A 62 -1.21 -26.51 12.99
N GLU A 63 -1.71 -27.69 12.58
CA GLU A 63 -1.55 -28.95 13.32
C GLU A 63 -0.08 -29.37 13.47
N ALA A 64 0.75 -29.05 12.47
CA ALA A 64 2.20 -29.26 12.53
C ALA A 64 2.92 -28.28 13.47
N GLY A 65 2.24 -27.29 14.04
CA GLY A 65 2.81 -26.32 14.97
C GLY A 65 3.43 -25.10 14.31
N SER A 66 2.96 -24.70 13.12
CA SER A 66 3.37 -23.43 12.49
C SER A 66 3.17 -22.26 13.46
N PRO A 67 4.13 -21.32 13.56
CA PRO A 67 3.98 -20.16 14.42
C PRO A 67 2.90 -19.22 13.87
N LEU A 68 1.75 -19.15 14.55
CA LEU A 68 0.63 -18.26 14.20
C LEU A 68 1.04 -16.77 14.25
N GLU A 69 1.93 -16.45 15.17
CA GLU A 69 2.31 -15.07 15.53
C GLU A 69 3.60 -14.59 14.88
N TYR A 70 4.19 -15.37 13.97
CA TYR A 70 5.35 -14.89 13.21
C TYR A 70 4.93 -13.71 12.32
N GLN A 71 5.73 -12.64 12.34
CA GLN A 71 5.44 -11.40 11.63
C GLN A 71 6.47 -11.12 10.54
N ARG A 72 5.99 -10.72 9.37
CA ARG A 72 6.78 -10.13 8.29
C ARG A 72 6.18 -8.78 7.94
N ASP A 73 6.92 -7.69 8.18
CA ASP A 73 6.42 -6.31 8.08
C ASP A 73 5.15 -6.09 8.94
N GLY A 74 5.16 -6.59 10.19
CA GLY A 74 4.01 -6.56 11.10
C GLY A 74 2.87 -7.53 10.75
N ARG A 75 2.86 -8.14 9.56
CA ARG A 75 1.77 -9.01 9.10
C ARG A 75 1.96 -10.46 9.56
N THR A 76 0.97 -10.99 10.27
CA THR A 76 0.85 -12.42 10.64
C THR A 76 0.15 -13.22 9.54
N ALA A 77 0.05 -14.55 9.71
CA ALA A 77 -0.77 -15.37 8.82
C ALA A 77 -2.25 -14.94 8.83
N LEU A 78 -2.79 -14.55 10.00
CA LEU A 78 -4.16 -14.04 10.09
C LEU A 78 -4.33 -12.72 9.33
N TYR A 79 -3.36 -11.81 9.42
CA TYR A 79 -3.38 -10.56 8.66
C TYR A 79 -3.46 -10.81 7.16
N LEU A 80 -2.59 -11.69 6.66
CA LEU A 80 -2.54 -12.04 5.23
C LEU A 80 -3.82 -12.78 4.79
N ALA A 81 -4.39 -13.64 5.65
CA ALA A 81 -5.67 -14.28 5.35
C ALA A 81 -6.79 -13.24 5.24
N ALA A 82 -6.83 -12.22 6.09
CA ALA A 82 -7.80 -11.14 5.97
C ALA A 82 -7.63 -10.34 4.66
N GLU A 83 -6.37 -10.10 4.28
CA GLU A 83 -6.00 -9.35 3.06
C GLU A 83 -6.30 -10.09 1.76
N PHE A 84 -6.29 -11.44 1.75
CA PHE A 84 -6.39 -12.21 0.51
C PHE A 84 -7.53 -13.23 0.45
N ALA A 85 -8.16 -13.62 1.57
CA ALA A 85 -9.16 -14.69 1.55
C ALA A 85 -10.49 -14.24 0.91
N PRO A 86 -11.08 -15.05 0.03
CA PRO A 86 -12.36 -14.74 -0.63
C PRO A 86 -13.58 -14.91 0.29
N SER A 87 -13.39 -15.48 1.49
CA SER A 87 -14.43 -15.72 2.50
C SER A 87 -13.84 -15.62 3.91
N THR A 88 -14.71 -15.72 4.92
CA THR A 88 -14.29 -15.72 6.34
C THR A 88 -13.65 -17.04 6.78
N ASP A 89 -13.61 -18.09 5.95
CA ASP A 89 -13.25 -19.44 6.42
C ASP A 89 -11.79 -19.54 6.89
N ALA A 90 -10.84 -19.02 6.11
CA ALA A 90 -9.42 -19.03 6.47
C ALA A 90 -9.13 -18.15 7.70
N VAL A 91 -9.83 -17.02 7.79
CA VAL A 91 -9.75 -16.09 8.92
C VAL A 91 -10.27 -16.75 10.19
N GLN A 92 -11.45 -17.39 10.12
CA GLN A 92 -12.05 -18.11 11.24
C GLN A 92 -11.19 -19.29 11.68
N LEU A 93 -10.64 -20.06 10.75
CA LEU A 93 -9.74 -21.18 11.05
C LEU A 93 -8.52 -20.74 11.86
N LEU A 94 -7.89 -19.62 11.48
CA LEU A 94 -6.72 -19.10 12.19
C LEU A 94 -7.10 -18.53 13.57
N ILE A 95 -8.26 -17.89 13.69
CA ILE A 95 -8.80 -17.41 14.98
C ILE A 95 -9.10 -18.61 15.90
N ASP A 96 -9.75 -19.64 15.39
CA ASP A 96 -10.08 -20.86 16.13
C ASP A 96 -8.82 -21.61 16.59
N ALA A 97 -7.73 -21.51 15.82
CA ALA A 97 -6.41 -22.01 16.19
C ALA A 97 -5.70 -21.16 17.26
N GLY A 98 -6.25 -20.00 17.64
CA GLY A 98 -5.74 -19.13 18.69
C GLY A 98 -4.86 -17.97 18.20
N ALA A 99 -4.90 -17.63 16.91
CA ALA A 99 -4.19 -16.45 16.40
C ALA A 99 -4.78 -15.16 17.00
N ARG A 100 -3.92 -14.20 17.35
CA ARG A 100 -4.35 -12.87 17.80
C ARG A 100 -4.96 -12.09 16.64
N PHE A 101 -6.15 -11.55 16.85
CA PHE A 101 -6.96 -10.87 15.84
C PHE A 101 -7.04 -9.34 16.01
N ASP A 102 -6.51 -8.79 17.10
CA ASP A 102 -6.32 -7.35 17.29
C ASP A 102 -4.85 -7.01 16.99
N ILE A 103 -4.56 -6.79 15.70
CA ILE A 103 -3.20 -6.64 15.18
C ILE A 103 -3.11 -5.55 14.11
N GLU A 104 -1.94 -4.93 14.02
CA GLU A 104 -1.60 -3.91 13.02
C GLU A 104 -0.41 -4.39 12.17
N ASP A 105 -0.35 -3.95 10.91
CA ASP A 105 0.84 -4.13 10.07
C ASP A 105 1.98 -3.18 10.47
N GLY A 106 3.11 -3.28 9.78
CA GLY A 106 4.27 -2.40 9.99
C GLY A 106 4.02 -0.92 9.68
N HIS A 107 2.86 -0.57 9.10
CA HIS A 107 2.43 0.80 8.83
C HIS A 107 1.41 1.32 9.86
N GLY A 108 1.03 0.50 10.85
CA GLY A 108 0.00 0.84 11.84
C GLY A 108 -1.44 0.65 11.33
N ASN A 109 -1.64 -0.04 10.21
CA ASN A 109 -2.98 -0.36 9.73
C ASN A 109 -3.52 -1.57 10.48
N HIS A 110 -4.57 -1.35 11.28
CA HIS A 110 -5.32 -2.44 11.90
C HIS A 110 -5.84 -3.43 10.85
N ILE A 111 -5.88 -4.73 11.18
CA ILE A 111 -6.27 -5.82 10.26
C ILE A 111 -7.64 -5.62 9.57
N THR A 112 -8.57 -4.90 10.20
CA THR A 112 -9.87 -4.56 9.59
C THR A 112 -9.73 -3.64 8.38
N VAL A 113 -8.70 -2.81 8.31
CA VAL A 113 -8.51 -1.79 7.26
C VAL A 113 -8.18 -2.43 5.92
N ASN A 114 -7.29 -3.43 5.92
CA ASN A 114 -6.80 -4.07 4.72
C ASN A 114 -7.52 -5.39 4.38
N ALA A 115 -8.53 -5.77 5.16
CA ALA A 115 -9.33 -6.95 4.87
C ALA A 115 -10.08 -6.78 3.53
N MET A 116 -9.92 -7.74 2.62
CA MET A 116 -10.41 -7.64 1.24
C MET A 116 -11.94 -7.67 1.16
N MET A 117 -12.58 -8.48 2.00
CA MET A 117 -14.00 -8.77 1.90
C MET A 117 -14.79 -8.06 3.01
N PRO A 118 -15.94 -7.43 2.71
CA PRO A 118 -16.79 -6.78 3.72
C PRO A 118 -17.17 -7.73 4.87
N GLN A 119 -17.41 -9.00 4.58
CA GLN A 119 -17.73 -9.99 5.62
C GLN A 119 -16.56 -10.27 6.56
N VAL A 120 -15.32 -10.20 6.06
CA VAL A 120 -14.12 -10.34 6.89
C VAL A 120 -13.91 -9.08 7.73
N GLN A 121 -14.14 -7.90 7.15
CA GLN A 121 -14.14 -6.63 7.86
C GLN A 121 -15.16 -6.64 9.01
N GLU A 122 -16.41 -7.02 8.73
CA GLU A 122 -17.48 -7.14 9.72
C GLU A 122 -17.13 -8.13 10.84
N LEU A 123 -16.62 -9.32 10.48
CA LEU A 123 -16.18 -10.32 11.45
C LEU A 123 -15.10 -9.75 12.38
N LEU A 124 -14.01 -9.22 11.83
CA LEU A 124 -12.90 -8.67 12.61
C LEU A 124 -13.32 -7.44 13.43
N SER A 125 -14.17 -6.58 12.87
CA SER A 125 -14.73 -5.42 13.59
C SER A 125 -15.56 -5.87 14.79
N SER A 126 -16.41 -6.89 14.63
CA SER A 126 -17.22 -7.43 15.72
C SER A 126 -16.39 -8.06 16.84
N LEU A 127 -15.24 -8.68 16.51
CA LEU A 127 -14.34 -9.32 17.46
C LEU A 127 -13.46 -8.33 18.21
N THR A 128 -12.95 -7.32 17.51
CA THR A 128 -12.01 -6.32 18.07
C THR A 128 -12.73 -5.13 18.71
N GLY A 129 -13.99 -4.87 18.33
CA GLY A 129 -14.69 -3.64 18.67
C GLY A 129 -14.18 -2.41 17.90
N VAL A 130 -13.20 -2.58 17.00
CA VAL A 130 -12.72 -1.52 16.12
C VAL A 130 -13.77 -1.29 15.05
N ALA A 131 -14.39 -0.11 15.07
CA ALA A 131 -15.38 0.28 14.07
C ALA A 131 -14.76 0.24 12.66
N LEU A 132 -15.53 -0.22 11.68
CA LEU A 132 -15.18 -0.04 10.29
C LEU A 132 -15.10 1.47 10.03
N VAL A 133 -13.91 1.95 9.71
CA VAL A 133 -13.74 3.31 9.21
C VAL A 133 -14.35 3.29 7.83
N GLU A 134 -15.59 3.76 7.70
CA GLU A 134 -16.15 4.07 6.40
C GLU A 134 -15.18 5.08 5.74
N PRO A 135 -14.69 4.81 4.52
CA PRO A 135 -13.88 5.80 3.83
C PRO A 135 -14.72 7.07 3.76
N GLU A 136 -14.18 8.19 4.26
CA GLU A 136 -14.88 9.46 4.19
C GLU A 136 -15.32 9.67 2.73
N PRO A 137 -16.61 9.96 2.49
CA PRO A 137 -17.09 10.13 1.13
C PRO A 137 -16.24 11.21 0.48
N GLU A 138 -15.59 10.86 -0.64
CA GLU A 138 -14.81 11.84 -1.38
C GLU A 138 -15.70 13.05 -1.67
N PRO A 139 -15.24 14.28 -1.37
CA PRO A 139 -16.06 15.47 -1.60
C PRO A 139 -16.46 15.53 -3.07
N GLU A 140 -17.73 15.86 -3.32
CA GLU A 140 -18.25 15.89 -4.69
C GLU A 140 -17.39 16.81 -5.58
N PRO A 141 -17.12 16.41 -6.83
CA PRO A 141 -16.29 17.20 -7.72
C PRO A 141 -16.85 18.61 -7.93
N VAL A 142 -16.05 19.64 -7.62
CA VAL A 142 -16.44 21.04 -7.81
C VAL A 142 -15.77 21.61 -9.04
N LYS A 143 -16.55 21.84 -10.10
CA LYS A 143 -16.03 22.50 -11.31
C LYS A 143 -15.57 23.92 -10.99
N LEU A 144 -14.30 24.21 -11.24
CA LEU A 144 -13.73 25.51 -10.97
C LEU A 144 -14.17 26.54 -12.01
N SER A 145 -14.52 27.74 -11.53
CA SER A 145 -14.64 28.91 -12.38
C SER A 145 -13.26 29.35 -12.88
N ALA A 146 -13.23 30.15 -13.94
CA ALA A 146 -11.97 30.72 -14.42
C ALA A 146 -11.27 31.63 -13.40
N ALA A 147 -12.02 32.25 -12.49
CA ALA A 147 -11.46 33.04 -11.38
C ALA A 147 -10.87 32.14 -10.29
N ALA A 148 -11.62 31.11 -9.88
CA ALA A 148 -11.16 30.12 -8.89
C ALA A 148 -9.89 29.39 -9.37
N TRP A 149 -9.84 29.01 -10.65
CA TRP A 149 -8.63 28.41 -11.24
C TRP A 149 -7.42 29.35 -11.17
N ARG A 150 -7.58 30.65 -11.47
CA ARG A 150 -6.46 31.60 -11.39
C ARG A 150 -5.97 31.76 -9.95
N ALA A 151 -6.87 31.81 -8.98
CA ALA A 151 -6.50 31.85 -7.57
C ALA A 151 -5.79 30.55 -7.14
N ALA A 152 -6.25 29.38 -7.60
CA ALA A 152 -5.58 28.10 -7.35
C ALA A 152 -4.20 28.06 -7.99
N GLN A 153 -4.05 28.51 -9.24
CA GLN A 153 -2.77 28.58 -9.93
C GLN A 153 -1.74 29.42 -9.17
N SER A 154 -2.13 30.57 -8.64
CA SER A 154 -1.21 31.39 -7.83
C SER A 154 -0.72 30.67 -6.58
N ARG A 155 -1.55 29.81 -5.97
CA ARG A 155 -1.15 29.00 -4.80
C ARG A 155 -0.26 27.82 -5.22
N LEU A 156 -0.54 27.22 -6.37
CA LEU A 156 0.32 26.18 -6.95
C LEU A 156 1.72 26.73 -7.26
N ASP A 157 1.82 27.96 -7.76
CA ASP A 157 3.12 28.60 -8.02
C ASP A 157 3.95 28.75 -6.73
N VAL A 158 3.30 29.15 -5.62
CA VAL A 158 3.93 29.22 -4.29
C VAL A 158 4.36 27.83 -3.81
N LEU A 159 3.48 26.83 -3.92
CA LEU A 159 3.77 25.44 -3.54
C LEU A 159 4.99 24.89 -4.29
N PHE A 160 5.00 24.99 -5.62
CA PHE A 160 6.06 24.41 -6.44
C PHE A 160 7.41 25.12 -6.27
N ALA A 161 7.41 26.43 -5.98
CA ALA A 161 8.61 27.15 -5.57
C ALA A 161 9.15 26.62 -4.24
N ALA A 162 8.29 26.49 -3.22
CA ALA A 162 8.68 25.96 -1.91
C ALA A 162 9.22 24.53 -1.97
N LEU A 163 8.61 23.66 -2.78
CA LEU A 163 9.10 22.29 -3.00
C LEU A 163 10.47 22.27 -3.68
N THR A 164 10.71 23.19 -4.61
CA THR A 164 12.02 23.34 -5.26
C THR A 164 13.10 23.78 -4.27
N GLU A 165 12.79 24.76 -3.42
CA GLU A 165 13.67 25.22 -2.34
C GLU A 165 13.96 24.12 -1.32
N ALA A 166 12.98 23.25 -1.06
CA ALA A 166 13.10 22.10 -0.18
C ALA A 166 13.83 20.89 -0.81
N GLY A 167 14.49 21.06 -1.96
CA GLY A 167 15.33 20.03 -2.57
C GLY A 167 14.59 19.02 -3.46
N LEU A 168 13.39 19.36 -3.95
CA LEU A 168 12.73 18.57 -5.00
C LEU A 168 12.97 19.15 -6.39
N VAL A 169 12.86 18.30 -7.40
CA VAL A 169 12.48 18.77 -8.74
C VAL A 169 10.96 18.88 -8.76
N ALA A 170 10.43 20.10 -8.88
CA ALA A 170 9.00 20.36 -8.87
C ALA A 170 8.54 20.93 -10.21
N LEU A 171 7.79 20.15 -11.01
CA LEU A 171 7.35 20.55 -12.35
C LEU A 171 5.83 20.68 -12.46
N GLN A 172 5.37 21.81 -12.97
CA GLN A 172 3.96 22.02 -13.32
C GLN A 172 3.74 21.71 -14.80
N ASP A 173 2.58 21.12 -15.15
CA ASP A 173 2.24 20.75 -16.53
C ASP A 173 3.31 19.87 -17.22
N ALA A 174 3.95 18.97 -16.45
CA ALA A 174 5.00 18.07 -16.91
C ALA A 174 4.40 17.03 -17.87
N GLY A 175 4.75 17.13 -19.15
CA GLY A 175 4.19 16.31 -20.21
C GLY A 175 2.65 16.31 -20.33
N MET A 176 2.14 15.37 -21.12
CA MET A 176 0.71 15.14 -21.29
C MET A 176 0.19 14.07 -20.33
N THR A 177 0.98 13.01 -20.13
CA THR A 177 0.64 11.82 -19.34
C THR A 177 1.59 11.66 -18.16
N GLN A 178 1.27 10.77 -17.21
CA GLN A 178 2.15 10.48 -16.08
C GLN A 178 3.52 9.96 -16.55
N SER A 179 3.54 9.09 -17.57
CA SER A 179 4.79 8.56 -18.12
C SER A 179 5.71 9.67 -18.62
N ASP A 180 5.14 10.67 -19.31
CA ASP A 180 5.90 11.82 -19.79
C ASP A 180 6.46 12.62 -18.61
N GLY A 181 5.61 12.96 -17.63
CA GLY A 181 6.04 13.77 -16.49
C GLY A 181 7.07 13.07 -15.60
N PHE A 182 7.02 11.74 -15.46
CA PHE A 182 8.07 10.96 -14.80
C PHE A 182 9.39 11.01 -15.56
N SER A 183 9.35 10.89 -16.90
CA SER A 183 10.54 11.02 -17.74
C SER A 183 11.15 12.42 -17.59
N ASP A 184 10.34 13.47 -17.72
CA ASP A 184 10.77 14.87 -17.62
C ASP A 184 11.39 15.17 -16.25
N CYS A 185 10.75 14.74 -15.15
CA CYS A 185 11.28 14.97 -13.81
C CYS A 185 12.55 14.18 -13.53
N SER A 186 12.61 12.93 -14.00
CA SER A 186 13.80 12.08 -13.83
C SER A 186 14.99 12.66 -14.57
N GLU A 187 14.81 13.14 -15.79
CA GLU A 187 15.86 13.82 -16.56
C GLU A 187 16.41 15.03 -15.79
N VAL A 188 15.53 15.94 -15.37
CA VAL A 188 15.92 17.14 -14.61
C VAL A 188 16.58 16.78 -13.27
N PHE A 189 16.13 15.72 -12.60
CA PHE A 189 16.74 15.24 -11.36
C PHE A 189 18.19 14.81 -11.57
N HIS A 190 18.47 14.03 -12.62
CA HIS A 190 19.83 13.59 -12.93
C HIS A 190 20.70 14.75 -13.43
N GLU A 191 20.18 15.64 -14.27
CA GLU A 191 20.89 16.83 -14.76
C GLU A 191 21.33 17.77 -13.63
N ARG A 192 20.50 17.88 -12.58
CA ARG A 192 20.82 18.66 -11.38
C ARG A 192 21.76 17.94 -10.41
N GLY A 193 22.24 16.74 -10.74
CA GLY A 193 23.19 15.97 -9.92
C GLY A 193 22.55 15.06 -8.88
N GLY A 194 21.22 14.88 -8.91
CA GLY A 194 20.47 13.96 -8.08
C GLY A 194 20.77 14.09 -6.58
N VAL A 195 20.86 12.95 -5.90
CA VAL A 195 21.12 12.87 -4.45
C VAL A 195 22.45 13.54 -4.06
N ALA A 196 23.48 13.45 -4.92
CA ALA A 196 24.77 14.06 -4.65
C ALA A 196 24.72 15.59 -4.60
N ALA A 197 23.73 16.20 -5.26
CA ALA A 197 23.45 17.63 -5.20
C ALA A 197 22.47 18.02 -4.09
N GLY A 198 22.10 17.08 -3.21
CA GLY A 198 21.14 17.29 -2.13
C GLY A 198 19.68 17.16 -2.57
N LEU A 199 19.39 16.63 -3.76
CA LEU A 199 18.00 16.39 -4.16
C LEU A 199 17.40 15.19 -3.46
N HIS A 200 16.12 15.31 -3.17
CA HIS A 200 15.36 14.42 -2.31
C HIS A 200 14.34 13.57 -3.05
N GLY A 201 14.08 13.90 -4.32
CA GLY A 201 13.07 13.31 -5.17
C GLY A 201 12.46 14.35 -6.10
N PHE A 202 11.26 14.07 -6.60
CA PHE A 202 10.54 14.99 -7.46
C PHE A 202 9.02 14.90 -7.27
N CYS A 203 8.33 15.96 -7.69
CA CYS A 203 6.88 16.13 -7.61
C CYS A 203 6.37 16.85 -8.86
N PHE A 204 5.27 16.39 -9.44
CA PHE A 204 4.69 17.03 -10.61
C PHE A 204 3.19 16.78 -10.77
N TYR A 205 2.56 17.57 -11.64
CA TYR A 205 1.29 17.22 -12.25
C TYR A 205 1.33 17.42 -13.75
N THR A 206 0.52 16.65 -14.48
CA THR A 206 0.48 16.67 -15.93
C THR A 206 -0.60 17.61 -16.47
N ARG A 207 -0.59 17.90 -17.76
CA ARG A 207 -1.70 18.65 -18.40
C ARG A 207 -3.03 17.90 -18.31
N GLN A 208 -3.03 16.56 -18.25
CA GLN A 208 -4.23 15.78 -18.01
C GLN A 208 -4.76 15.98 -16.58
N ASP A 209 -3.89 15.95 -15.57
CA ASP A 209 -4.25 16.23 -14.18
C ASP A 209 -4.81 17.64 -14.05
N ARG A 210 -4.17 18.65 -14.64
CA ARG A 210 -4.67 20.03 -14.68
C ARG A 210 -6.07 20.13 -15.30
N ASN A 211 -6.30 19.47 -16.43
CA ASN A 211 -7.59 19.51 -17.11
C ASN A 211 -8.69 18.83 -16.29
N ARG A 212 -8.35 17.75 -15.58
CA ARG A 212 -9.23 17.09 -14.61
C ARG A 212 -9.52 18.00 -13.41
N ALA A 213 -8.49 18.64 -12.85
CA ALA A 213 -8.62 19.56 -11.72
C ALA A 213 -9.54 20.75 -12.00
N LYS A 214 -9.56 21.27 -13.23
CA LYS A 214 -10.53 22.32 -13.61
C LYS A 214 -11.99 21.84 -13.57
N ARG A 215 -12.23 20.55 -13.82
CA ARG A 215 -13.58 19.95 -13.81
C ARG A 215 -14.00 19.47 -12.42
N GLU A 216 -13.03 19.08 -11.59
CA GLU A 216 -13.29 18.36 -10.35
C GLU A 216 -12.88 19.13 -9.09
N GLY A 217 -12.13 20.23 -9.24
CA GLY A 217 -11.69 21.04 -8.11
C GLY A 217 -10.56 20.40 -7.30
N ARG A 218 -10.00 19.29 -7.79
CA ARG A 218 -8.98 18.48 -7.11
C ARG A 218 -7.80 18.18 -8.01
N LEU A 219 -6.58 18.23 -7.49
CA LEU A 219 -5.37 18.00 -8.27
C LEU A 219 -4.48 16.97 -7.58
N ASP A 220 -4.27 15.84 -8.23
CA ASP A 220 -3.33 14.83 -7.77
C ASP A 220 -1.90 15.19 -8.19
N LEU A 221 -0.96 15.01 -7.28
CA LEU A 221 0.47 15.19 -7.52
C LEU A 221 1.18 13.84 -7.61
N ALA A 222 1.77 13.56 -8.77
CA ALA A 222 2.71 12.45 -8.90
C ALA A 222 4.02 12.81 -8.21
N PHE A 223 4.66 11.84 -7.58
CA PHE A 223 5.90 12.07 -6.85
C PHE A 223 6.75 10.80 -6.79
N TRP A 224 8.02 10.98 -6.49
CA TRP A 224 8.97 9.91 -6.22
C TRP A 224 10.04 10.38 -5.24
N GLY A 225 10.44 9.51 -4.33
CA GLY A 225 11.50 9.75 -3.36
C GLY A 225 12.82 9.12 -3.77
N ALA A 226 13.91 9.89 -3.69
CA ALA A 226 15.26 9.38 -3.90
C ALA A 226 15.86 8.79 -2.60
N PRO A 227 16.84 7.87 -2.65
CA PRO A 227 17.54 7.40 -3.85
C PRO A 227 16.81 6.33 -4.67
N GLU A 228 15.95 5.52 -4.06
CA GLU A 228 15.49 4.26 -4.68
C GLU A 228 13.97 4.17 -4.83
N GLY A 229 13.22 5.13 -4.30
CA GLY A 229 11.77 5.04 -4.22
C GLY A 229 11.30 4.01 -3.18
N ALA A 230 12.15 3.70 -2.20
CA ALA A 230 11.76 2.87 -1.07
C ALA A 230 10.67 3.58 -0.25
N ASP A 231 9.91 2.83 0.54
CA ASP A 231 8.78 3.37 1.32
C ASP A 231 9.17 4.58 2.18
N ALA A 232 10.35 4.55 2.80
CA ALA A 232 10.85 5.68 3.59
C ALA A 232 11.16 6.92 2.75
N ASP A 233 11.66 6.75 1.52
CA ASP A 233 11.94 7.84 0.60
C ASP A 233 10.64 8.48 0.11
N MET A 234 9.68 7.63 -0.27
CA MET A 234 8.34 8.03 -0.68
C MET A 234 7.63 8.76 0.47
N LEU A 235 7.68 8.20 1.68
CA LEU A 235 7.06 8.78 2.87
C LEU A 235 7.58 10.22 3.10
N ARG A 236 8.91 10.36 3.11
CA ARG A 236 9.59 11.65 3.31
C ARG A 236 9.19 12.71 2.28
N VAL A 237 9.09 12.34 1.00
CA VAL A 237 8.69 13.29 -0.05
C VAL A 237 7.19 13.61 0.02
N GLY A 238 6.33 12.62 0.25
CA GLY A 238 4.89 12.86 0.38
C GLY A 238 4.55 13.76 1.58
N GLU A 239 5.20 13.55 2.74
CA GLU A 239 5.04 14.43 3.91
C GLU A 239 5.47 15.87 3.60
N LEU A 240 6.57 16.04 2.87
CA LEU A 240 7.03 17.35 2.43
C LEU A 240 6.01 18.04 1.53
N ILE A 241 5.40 17.30 0.58
CA ILE A 241 4.35 17.80 -0.30
C ILE A 241 3.13 18.27 0.51
N VAL A 242 2.63 17.45 1.43
CA VAL A 242 1.45 17.78 2.25
C VAL A 242 1.70 19.03 3.08
N ARG A 243 2.81 19.10 3.81
CA ARG A 243 3.14 20.29 4.63
C ARG A 243 3.28 21.56 3.79
N ALA A 244 3.93 21.47 2.63
CA ALA A 244 4.10 22.63 1.75
C ALA A 244 2.76 23.08 1.14
N ALA A 245 1.87 22.15 0.82
CA ALA A 245 0.55 22.44 0.29
C ALA A 245 -0.33 23.16 1.32
N GLU A 246 -0.33 22.69 2.57
CA GLU A 246 -1.01 23.37 3.68
C GLU A 246 -0.50 24.80 3.87
N ALA A 247 0.83 25.00 3.85
CA ALA A 247 1.43 26.32 3.96
C ALA A 247 1.07 27.25 2.77
N ALA A 248 0.83 26.68 1.59
CA ALA A 248 0.38 27.42 0.40
C ALA A 248 -1.14 27.67 0.36
N GLY A 249 -1.89 27.24 1.38
CA GLY A 249 -3.36 27.36 1.42
C GLY A 249 -4.06 26.42 0.43
N LEU A 250 -3.48 25.24 0.22
CA LEU A 250 -4.01 24.15 -0.60
C LEU A 250 -4.18 22.92 0.32
N PRO A 251 -5.36 22.71 0.93
CA PRO A 251 -5.62 21.53 1.73
C PRO A 251 -5.29 20.27 0.91
N ALA A 252 -4.55 19.34 1.51
CA ALA A 252 -4.09 18.12 0.86
C ALA A 252 -4.58 16.90 1.61
N THR A 253 -5.04 15.88 0.89
CA THR A 253 -5.33 14.56 1.43
C THR A 253 -4.30 13.57 0.93
N TRP A 254 -3.75 12.77 1.85
CA TRP A 254 -2.82 11.70 1.55
C TRP A 254 -2.77 10.71 2.72
N ASN A 255 -2.69 9.42 2.42
CA ASN A 255 -2.75 8.35 3.42
C ASN A 255 -1.36 7.81 3.82
N GLY A 256 -0.28 8.51 3.47
CA GLY A 256 1.10 8.07 3.75
C GLY A 256 1.62 6.96 2.84
N SER A 257 0.82 6.44 1.90
CA SER A 257 1.22 5.34 1.01
C SER A 257 1.98 5.85 -0.22
N ALA A 258 3.06 5.15 -0.58
CA ALA A 258 3.75 5.33 -1.86
C ALA A 258 2.85 5.05 -3.08
N GLY A 259 1.82 4.20 -2.92
CA GLY A 259 0.87 3.85 -3.98
C GLY A 259 -0.27 4.85 -4.17
N ARG A 260 -0.37 5.88 -3.32
CA ARG A 260 -1.40 6.92 -3.41
C ARG A 260 -0.74 8.28 -3.58
N ARG A 261 -1.25 9.06 -4.54
CA ARG A 261 -0.80 10.44 -4.80
C ARG A 261 -1.44 11.39 -3.79
N PRO A 262 -0.71 12.37 -3.24
CA PRO A 262 -1.32 13.49 -2.54
C PRO A 262 -2.31 14.22 -3.46
N THR A 263 -3.51 14.48 -2.96
CA THR A 263 -4.57 15.19 -3.70
C THR A 263 -4.84 16.55 -3.06
N LEU A 264 -4.69 17.61 -3.84
CA LEU A 264 -4.94 18.99 -3.41
C LEU A 264 -6.38 19.40 -3.68
N ILE A 265 -7.01 20.11 -2.75
CA ILE A 265 -8.30 20.78 -2.92
C ILE A 265 -8.06 22.22 -3.38
N LEU A 266 -8.65 22.60 -4.53
CA LEU A 266 -8.35 23.87 -5.21
C LEU A 266 -9.40 24.98 -5.00
N TYR A 267 -10.55 24.64 -4.42
CA TYR A 267 -11.67 25.57 -4.17
C TYR A 267 -11.72 26.07 -2.73
#